data_AF-B7Z9B6-F1
#
_entry.id   AF-B7Z9B6-F1
#
_cell.length_a   1.000
_cell.length_b   1.000
_cell.length_c   1.000
_cell.angle_alpha   90.00
_cell.angle_beta   90.00
_cell.angle_gamma   90.00
#
_symmetry.space_group_name_H-M   'P 1'
#
loop_
_entity.id
_entity.type
_entity.pdbx_description
1 polymer ?
#
loop_
_entity_poly.entity_id
_entity_poly.type
_entity_poly.pdbx_seq_one_letter_code
_entity_poly.pdbx_strand_id
1 'polypeptide(L)'
;MASLGPRTPAPSRSRGRRAMCWVSTISFMAAEEMHWPVPMKAIGAQNLLTMPGGVAKAGYLHKKGGTQLQLLKWPLRFVIIHKRCVYYFKSSTSASPQGAFSLSGYNRVMRAAEETTSNNVFPFKIIHISKKHRTWFFSASSEEERKVTGGPRTSAR
;
A
#
# COMPACT_ATOMS: atom_id res chain seq x y z
N MET A 1 -43.69 -42.74 61.83
CA MET A 1 -44.58 -42.37 60.71
C MET A 1 -44.05 -41.06 60.15
N ALA A 2 -43.42 -41.07 58.96
CA ALA A 2 -44.08 -40.73 57.68
C ALA A 2 -44.75 -39.34 57.77
N SER A 3 -44.37 -38.33 57.00
CA SER A 3 -44.57 -38.35 55.55
C SER A 3 -44.02 -37.05 54.95
N LEU A 4 -43.10 -37.19 53.99
CA LEU A 4 -42.93 -36.24 52.89
C LEU A 4 -44.16 -36.35 51.98
N GLY A 5 -44.75 -35.22 51.59
CA GLY A 5 -45.80 -35.24 50.59
C GLY A 5 -46.03 -33.88 49.93
N PRO A 6 -46.46 -33.87 48.65
CA PRO A 6 -45.91 -33.00 47.62
C PRO A 6 -46.97 -32.10 46.96
N ARG A 7 -46.59 -31.28 45.97
CA ARG A 7 -47.21 -31.19 44.63
C ARG A 7 -46.76 -29.94 43.84
N THR A 8 -45.80 -30.20 42.96
CA THR A 8 -45.68 -29.81 41.54
C THR A 8 -47.02 -29.63 40.77
N PRO A 9 -47.02 -29.32 39.44
CA PRO A 9 -46.22 -28.42 38.59
C PRO A 9 -47.16 -27.57 37.67
N ALA A 10 -46.70 -26.71 36.76
CA ALA A 10 -46.38 -27.03 35.35
C ALA A 10 -46.34 -25.72 34.51
N PRO A 11 -46.14 -25.74 33.18
CA PRO A 11 -44.85 -25.79 32.49
C PRO A 11 -44.69 -24.57 31.54
N SER A 12 -43.53 -24.28 30.96
CA SER A 12 -43.16 -24.88 29.67
C SER A 12 -41.88 -24.25 29.10
N ARG A 13 -41.08 -25.13 28.48
CA ARG A 13 -40.40 -25.04 27.16
C ARG A 13 -39.86 -23.65 26.76
N SER A 14 -38.61 -23.46 26.35
CA SER A 14 -37.67 -24.39 25.72
C SER A 14 -36.32 -23.70 25.48
N ARG A 15 -35.26 -24.51 25.59
CA ARG A 15 -33.97 -24.48 24.86
C ARG A 15 -33.75 -23.33 23.87
N GLY A 16 -32.73 -22.52 24.18
CA GLY A 16 -31.94 -21.78 23.20
C GLY A 16 -30.49 -21.71 23.67
N ARG A 17 -29.65 -22.64 23.20
CA ARG A 17 -28.18 -22.57 23.36
C ARG A 17 -27.71 -21.26 22.72
N ARG A 18 -26.94 -20.45 23.45
CA ARG A 18 -25.96 -19.55 22.83
C ARG A 18 -24.62 -19.75 23.51
N ALA A 19 -23.67 -20.15 22.68
CA ALA A 19 -22.27 -20.32 22.98
C ALA A 19 -21.70 -19.02 23.56
N MET A 20 -20.90 -19.17 24.61
CA MET A 20 -20.08 -18.10 25.17
C MET A 20 -18.99 -17.80 24.14
N CYS A 21 -19.20 -16.74 23.34
CA CYS A 21 -18.20 -16.27 22.42
C CYS A 21 -17.14 -15.52 23.23
N TRP A 22 -15.91 -16.03 23.19
CA TRP A 22 -14.76 -15.45 23.85
C TRP A 22 -14.65 -13.97 23.45
N VAL A 23 -14.73 -13.08 24.44
CA VAL A 23 -14.42 -11.66 24.27
C VAL A 23 -12.91 -11.59 24.04
N SER A 24 -12.52 -11.70 22.77
CA SER A 24 -11.20 -11.31 22.33
C SER A 24 -11.17 -9.79 22.42
N THR A 25 -10.38 -9.26 23.35
CA THR A 25 -10.03 -7.85 23.47
C THR A 25 -9.28 -7.42 22.21
N ILE A 26 -10.03 -7.24 21.11
CA ILE A 26 -9.59 -6.45 19.98
C ILE A 26 -9.64 -5.03 20.50
N SER A 27 -8.49 -4.52 20.91
CA SER A 27 -8.28 -3.08 21.04
C SER A 27 -8.91 -2.43 19.83
N PHE A 28 -9.97 -1.65 20.08
CA PHE A 28 -10.43 -0.58 19.21
C PHE A 28 -9.19 0.28 18.94
N MET A 29 -8.42 -0.04 17.90
CA MET A 29 -7.54 0.93 17.29
C MET A 29 -8.50 1.97 16.75
N ALA A 30 -8.54 3.10 17.45
CA ALA A 30 -9.32 4.26 17.09
C ALA A 30 -9.25 4.41 15.57
N ALA A 31 -10.42 4.50 14.95
CA ALA A 31 -10.55 4.86 13.55
C ALA A 31 -9.96 6.26 13.39
N GLU A 32 -8.64 6.35 13.21
CA GLU A 32 -8.01 7.45 12.54
C GLU A 32 -8.79 7.55 11.23
N GLU A 33 -9.59 8.61 11.08
CA GLU A 33 -10.30 8.88 9.84
C GLU A 33 -9.36 8.55 8.70
N MET A 34 -9.83 7.68 7.81
CA MET A 34 -9.09 7.20 6.64
C MET A 34 -8.91 8.36 5.63
N HIS A 35 -8.24 9.43 6.06
CA HIS A 35 -7.89 10.58 5.26
C HIS A 35 -6.63 10.21 4.49
N TRP A 36 -6.81 9.95 3.20
CA TRP A 36 -5.70 9.63 2.33
C TRP A 36 -4.77 10.83 2.25
N PRO A 37 -3.46 10.68 2.52
CA PRO A 37 -2.54 11.79 2.43
C PRO A 37 -2.60 12.35 1.02
N VAL A 38 -2.98 13.63 0.92
CA VAL A 38 -3.12 14.34 -0.34
C VAL A 38 -1.73 14.80 -0.77
N PRO A 39 -1.23 14.35 -1.94
CA PRO A 39 0.09 14.75 -2.39
C PRO A 39 0.15 16.23 -2.76
N MET A 40 1.27 16.87 -2.46
CA MET A 40 1.55 18.25 -2.84
C MET A 40 1.73 18.38 -4.36
N LYS A 41 1.03 19.32 -5.00
CA LYS A 41 1.03 19.46 -6.47
C LYS A 41 2.07 20.42 -7.03
N ALA A 42 2.58 21.36 -6.22
CA ALA A 42 3.44 22.46 -6.68
C ALA A 42 4.79 22.52 -5.93
N ILE A 43 5.32 21.38 -5.49
CA ILE A 43 6.60 21.31 -4.78
C ILE A 43 7.73 20.89 -5.72
N GLY A 44 8.89 21.58 -5.65
CA GLY A 44 10.08 21.19 -6.40
C GLY A 44 10.70 19.91 -5.86
N ALA A 45 11.37 19.15 -6.74
CA ALA A 45 12.05 17.92 -6.36
C ALA A 45 13.08 18.17 -5.24
N GLN A 46 13.92 19.20 -5.39
CA GLN A 46 14.94 19.51 -4.38
C GLN A 46 14.34 19.94 -3.04
N ASN A 47 13.27 20.73 -3.07
CA ASN A 47 12.55 21.12 -1.86
C ASN A 47 11.95 19.89 -1.18
N LEU A 48 11.34 18.98 -1.95
CA LEU A 48 10.77 17.75 -1.40
C LEU A 48 11.84 16.84 -0.76
N LEU A 49 13.06 16.82 -1.31
CA LEU A 49 14.18 16.07 -0.73
C LEU A 49 14.64 16.62 0.62
N THR A 50 14.49 17.92 0.86
CA THR A 50 14.91 18.59 2.10
C THR A 50 13.77 18.78 3.10
N MET A 51 12.54 18.38 2.75
CA MET A 51 11.38 18.52 3.63
C MET A 51 11.53 17.70 4.93
N PRO A 52 11.09 18.25 6.08
CA PRO A 52 11.10 17.53 7.35
C PRO A 52 10.12 16.34 7.32
N GLY A 53 10.54 15.25 7.96
CA GLY A 53 9.86 13.95 7.92
C GLY A 53 10.56 12.91 7.04
N GLY A 54 11.58 13.32 6.29
CA GLY A 54 12.50 12.44 5.58
C GLY A 54 11.91 11.85 4.29
N VAL A 55 12.78 11.70 3.29
CA VAL A 55 12.49 10.92 2.09
C VAL A 55 12.76 9.45 2.40
N ALA A 56 11.76 8.60 2.16
CA ALA A 56 11.94 7.18 2.35
C ALA A 56 12.90 6.61 1.30
N LYS A 57 12.70 6.98 0.03
CA LYS A 57 13.50 6.56 -1.14
C LYS A 57 13.39 7.60 -2.25
N ALA A 58 14.47 7.80 -2.99
CA ALA A 58 14.47 8.55 -4.24
C ALA A 58 15.41 7.89 -5.25
N GLY A 59 15.07 7.98 -6.54
CA GLY A 59 15.84 7.34 -7.61
C GLY A 59 15.23 7.55 -8.98
N TYR A 60 15.93 7.11 -10.02
CA TYR A 60 15.47 7.24 -11.39
C TYR A 60 14.82 5.92 -11.85
N LEU A 61 13.54 5.98 -12.22
CA LEU A 61 12.79 4.82 -12.68
C LEU A 61 12.14 5.09 -14.02
N HIS A 62 12.10 4.08 -14.89
CA HIS A 62 11.27 4.12 -16.08
C HIS A 62 9.82 3.90 -15.67
N LYS A 63 8.90 4.76 -16.08
CA LYS A 63 7.49 4.68 -15.68
C LYS A 63 6.60 4.44 -16.90
N LYS A 64 5.73 3.43 -16.87
CA LYS A 64 4.76 3.18 -17.97
C LYS A 64 3.89 4.42 -18.21
N GLY A 65 3.77 4.83 -19.47
CA GLY A 65 2.92 5.95 -19.90
C GLY A 65 1.44 5.71 -19.61
N GLY A 66 0.66 6.79 -19.52
CA GLY A 66 -0.80 6.72 -19.34
C GLY A 66 -1.60 6.82 -20.63
N THR A 67 -1.00 7.38 -21.70
CA THR A 67 -1.61 7.54 -23.02
C THR A 67 -1.12 6.47 -23.99
N GLN A 68 -1.98 6.06 -24.93
CA GLN A 68 -1.74 5.00 -25.92
C GLN A 68 -0.38 5.14 -26.64
N LEU A 69 0.01 6.38 -27.00
CA LEU A 69 1.27 6.69 -27.67
C LEU A 69 2.51 6.53 -26.78
N GLN A 70 2.38 6.69 -25.46
CA GLN A 70 3.47 6.53 -24.49
C GLN A 70 3.60 5.08 -23.97
N LEU A 71 2.80 4.15 -24.51
CA LEU A 71 2.88 2.73 -24.12
C LEU A 71 4.14 2.04 -24.67
N LEU A 72 4.70 2.54 -25.78
CA LEU A 72 5.84 1.93 -26.45
C LEU A 72 7.18 2.18 -25.75
N LYS A 73 7.33 3.32 -25.07
CA LYS A 73 8.56 3.68 -24.37
C LYS A 73 8.24 4.28 -23.01
N TRP A 74 8.74 3.64 -21.95
CA TRP A 74 8.54 4.10 -20.59
C TRP A 74 9.58 5.19 -20.32
N PRO A 75 9.20 6.47 -20.15
CA PRO A 75 10.19 7.51 -19.94
C PRO A 75 10.84 7.40 -18.56
N LEU A 76 12.12 7.76 -18.49
CA LEU A 76 12.84 7.92 -17.23
C LEU A 76 12.25 9.10 -16.43
N ARG A 77 12.02 8.88 -15.15
CA ARG A 77 11.47 9.86 -14.20
C ARG A 77 12.23 9.79 -12.91
N PHE A 78 12.50 10.95 -12.31
CA PHE A 78 13.00 10.99 -10.95
C PHE A 78 11.83 10.81 -10.00
N VAL A 79 11.84 9.74 -9.20
CA VAL A 79 10.75 9.34 -8.31
C VAL A 79 11.19 9.56 -6.87
N ILE A 80 10.32 10.17 -6.06
CA ILE A 80 10.54 10.42 -4.63
C ILE A 80 9.36 9.85 -3.85
N ILE A 81 9.64 9.11 -2.78
CA ILE A 81 8.65 8.65 -1.81
C ILE A 81 8.80 9.47 -0.54
N HIS A 82 7.80 10.29 -0.23
CA HIS A 82 7.76 11.14 0.95
C HIS A 82 6.37 11.11 1.60
N LYS A 83 6.31 10.91 2.91
CA LYS A 83 5.06 10.84 3.70
C LYS A 83 3.96 9.98 3.06
N ARG A 84 4.30 8.75 2.64
CA ARG A 84 3.39 7.79 1.99
C ARG A 84 2.77 8.29 0.67
N CYS A 85 3.38 9.27 0.03
CA CYS A 85 3.04 9.69 -1.33
C CYS A 85 4.23 9.43 -2.26
N VAL A 86 3.91 9.07 -3.50
CA VAL A 86 4.88 8.98 -4.59
C VAL A 86 4.75 10.24 -5.43
N TYR A 87 5.89 10.84 -5.73
CA TYR A 87 6.03 12.00 -6.61
C TYR A 87 6.96 11.61 -7.75
N TYR A 88 6.61 11.94 -8.99
CA TYR A 88 7.50 11.72 -10.13
C TYR A 88 7.71 13.00 -10.93
N PHE A 89 8.97 13.29 -11.22
CA PHE A 89 9.45 14.53 -11.81
C PHE A 89 10.10 14.25 -13.17
N LYS A 90 10.25 15.30 -13.98
CA LYS A 90 11.02 15.22 -15.23
C LYS A 90 12.50 14.94 -14.94
N SER A 91 13.03 15.56 -13.89
CA SER A 91 14.42 15.45 -13.40
C SER A 91 14.47 15.70 -11.89
N SER A 92 15.61 15.45 -11.26
CA SER A 92 15.86 15.75 -9.84
C SER A 92 15.85 17.25 -9.48
N THR A 93 15.90 18.14 -10.47
CA THR A 93 15.89 19.60 -10.28
C THR A 93 14.58 20.26 -10.70
N SER A 94 13.58 19.47 -11.10
CA SER A 94 12.30 20.01 -11.58
C SER A 94 11.58 20.78 -10.48
N ALA A 95 11.06 21.97 -10.82
CA ALA A 95 10.34 22.84 -9.89
C ALA A 95 8.93 22.34 -9.51
N SER A 96 8.38 21.37 -10.23
CA SER A 96 7.08 20.75 -9.94
C SER A 96 7.03 19.29 -10.39
N PRO A 97 6.21 18.44 -9.73
CA PRO A 97 6.02 17.06 -10.15
C PRO A 97 5.19 17.00 -11.44
N GLN A 98 5.51 16.04 -12.31
CA GLN A 98 4.62 15.68 -13.42
C GLN A 98 3.36 14.96 -12.94
N GLY A 99 3.42 14.39 -11.73
CA GLY A 99 2.26 13.88 -11.04
C GLY A 99 2.65 13.23 -9.73
N ALA A 100 1.64 12.99 -8.91
CA ALA A 100 1.81 12.41 -7.60
C ALA A 100 0.56 11.60 -7.21
N PHE A 101 0.74 10.63 -6.34
CA PHE A 101 -0.35 9.81 -5.82
C PHE A 101 -0.05 9.30 -4.41
N SER A 102 -1.12 9.08 -3.65
CA SER A 102 -1.04 8.45 -2.32
C SER A 102 -0.75 6.96 -2.46
N LEU A 103 0.11 6.43 -1.59
CA LEU A 103 0.31 4.99 -1.41
C LEU A 103 -0.74 4.39 -0.47
N SER A 104 -1.74 5.16 -0.01
CA SER A 104 -2.84 4.58 0.76
C SER A 104 -3.51 3.45 -0.02
N GLY A 105 -3.67 2.30 0.64
CA GLY A 105 -4.19 1.07 0.04
C GLY A 105 -3.29 0.38 -1.01
N TYR A 106 -2.14 0.95 -1.36
CA TYR A 106 -1.12 0.32 -2.21
C TYR A 106 -0.12 -0.47 -1.38
N ASN A 107 -0.49 -1.68 -0.97
CA ASN A 107 0.30 -2.53 -0.07
C ASN A 107 1.02 -3.70 -0.78
N ARG A 108 0.84 -3.85 -2.09
CA ARG A 108 1.45 -4.94 -2.87
C ARG A 108 2.40 -4.40 -3.93
N VAL A 109 3.65 -4.87 -3.89
CA VAL A 109 4.64 -4.66 -4.95
C VAL A 109 5.01 -6.02 -5.51
N MET A 110 4.92 -6.19 -6.83
CA MET A 110 5.17 -7.48 -7.51
C MET A 110 6.10 -7.28 -8.72
N ARG A 111 6.77 -8.35 -9.15
CA ARG A 111 7.37 -8.38 -10.49
C ARG A 111 6.25 -8.26 -11.54
N ALA A 112 6.53 -7.55 -12.62
CA ALA A 112 5.67 -7.49 -13.80
C ALA A 112 6.42 -8.14 -14.97
N ALA A 113 6.76 -9.43 -14.81
CA ALA A 113 7.61 -10.16 -15.75
C ALA A 113 7.02 -10.19 -17.17
N GLU A 114 5.70 -10.12 -17.28
CA GLU A 114 4.93 -10.00 -18.51
C GLU A 114 5.23 -8.71 -19.31
N GLU A 115 5.77 -7.67 -18.66
CA GLU A 115 6.15 -6.38 -19.26
C GLU A 115 7.67 -6.29 -19.52
N THR A 116 8.42 -7.38 -19.32
CA THR A 116 9.88 -7.37 -19.53
C THR A 116 10.18 -7.22 -21.01
N THR A 117 10.98 -6.21 -21.34
CA THR A 117 11.48 -5.98 -22.70
C THR A 117 12.98 -5.66 -22.64
N SER A 118 13.65 -5.59 -23.80
CA SER A 118 15.05 -5.17 -23.86
C SER A 118 15.32 -3.79 -23.23
N ASN A 119 14.31 -2.92 -23.19
CA ASN A 119 14.41 -1.58 -22.61
C ASN A 119 13.93 -1.52 -21.14
N ASN A 120 13.12 -2.48 -20.70
CA ASN A 120 12.55 -2.55 -19.36
C ASN A 120 12.97 -3.87 -18.72
N VAL A 121 14.22 -3.93 -18.26
CA VAL A 121 14.87 -5.18 -17.83
C VAL A 121 14.30 -5.69 -16.50
N PHE A 122 13.90 -4.79 -15.60
CA PHE A 122 13.43 -5.16 -14.26
C PHE A 122 12.09 -4.47 -13.90
N PRO A 123 11.00 -4.82 -14.60
CA PRO A 123 9.70 -4.24 -14.35
C PRO A 123 9.06 -4.76 -13.06
N PHE A 124 8.40 -3.86 -12.35
CA PHE A 124 7.61 -4.13 -11.16
C PHE A 124 6.34 -3.28 -11.17
N LYS A 125 5.33 -3.75 -10.44
CA LYS A 125 4.03 -3.11 -10.32
C LYS A 125 3.63 -2.90 -8.87
N ILE A 126 2.99 -1.76 -8.62
CA ILE A 126 2.41 -1.41 -7.32
C ILE A 126 0.89 -1.49 -7.48
N ILE A 127 0.28 -2.38 -6.71
CA ILE A 127 -1.13 -2.75 -6.83
C ILE A 127 -1.89 -2.27 -5.60
N HIS A 128 -3.03 -1.63 -5.86
CA HIS A 128 -3.95 -1.23 -4.80
C HIS A 128 -4.81 -2.42 -4.34
N ILE A 129 -5.19 -2.44 -3.07
CA ILE A 129 -6.05 -3.49 -2.50
C ILE A 129 -7.41 -3.56 -3.21
N SER A 130 -7.96 -2.41 -3.57
CA SER A 130 -9.18 -2.29 -4.38
C SER A 130 -8.84 -2.20 -5.86
N LYS A 131 -9.48 -3.04 -6.68
CA LYS A 131 -9.37 -3.07 -8.14
C LYS A 131 -9.92 -1.81 -8.83
N LYS A 132 -10.65 -0.96 -8.10
CA LYS A 132 -11.16 0.31 -8.64
C LYS A 132 -10.04 1.32 -8.91
N HIS A 133 -8.92 1.22 -8.18
CA HIS A 133 -7.78 2.09 -8.36
C HIS A 133 -6.77 1.46 -9.33
N ARG A 134 -6.07 2.31 -10.08
CA ARG A 134 -5.12 1.83 -11.09
C ARG A 134 -3.92 1.14 -10.47
N THR A 135 -3.35 0.21 -11.23
CA THR A 135 -2.03 -0.37 -10.98
C THR A 135 -0.94 0.51 -11.61
N TRP A 136 0.15 0.72 -10.90
CA TRP A 136 1.28 1.50 -11.39
C TRP A 136 2.44 0.59 -11.78
N PHE A 137 3.09 0.87 -12.91
CA PHE A 137 4.20 0.07 -13.43
C PHE A 137 5.46 0.92 -13.54
N PHE A 138 6.56 0.36 -13.05
CA PHE A 138 7.89 0.95 -13.06
C PHE A 138 8.92 -0.08 -13.49
N SER A 139 10.04 0.34 -14.06
CA SER A 139 11.19 -0.52 -14.31
C SER A 139 12.44 0.17 -13.75
N ALA A 140 13.21 -0.57 -12.97
CA ALA A 140 14.56 -0.17 -12.58
C ALA A 140 15.54 -0.45 -13.72
N SER A 141 16.64 0.32 -13.79
CA SER A 141 17.74 0.08 -14.72
C SER A 141 18.67 -1.04 -14.28
N SER A 142 18.66 -1.42 -13.00
CA SER A 142 19.49 -2.50 -12.45
C SER A 142 18.83 -3.21 -11.26
N GLU A 143 19.29 -4.44 -10.96
CA GLU A 143 18.79 -5.24 -9.84
C GLU A 143 19.20 -4.68 -8.47
N GLU A 144 20.26 -3.88 -8.39
CA GLU A 144 20.76 -3.33 -7.11
C GLU A 144 19.84 -2.24 -6.52
N GLU A 145 19.13 -1.48 -7.36
CA GLU A 145 18.11 -0.50 -6.94
C GLU A 145 16.79 -1.16 -6.47
N ARG A 146 16.56 -2.42 -6.85
CA ARG A 146 15.39 -3.24 -6.48
C ARG A 146 15.39 -3.63 -5.00
N LYS A 147 16.57 -3.88 -4.41
CA LYS A 147 16.71 -4.26 -3.00
C LYS A 147 16.45 -3.09 -2.05
N VAL A 148 16.64 -1.86 -2.52
CA VAL A 148 16.27 -0.67 -1.75
C VAL A 148 14.76 -0.56 -1.66
N THR A 149 13.96 -1.01 -2.64
CA THR A 149 12.50 -0.74 -2.73
C THR A 149 11.56 -1.79 -2.13
N GLY A 150 11.98 -3.03 -1.84
CA GLY A 150 11.09 -4.05 -1.24
C GLY A 150 11.77 -5.06 -0.29
N GLY A 151 11.45 -4.97 1.02
CA GLY A 151 11.61 -6.07 2.00
C GLY A 151 12.99 -6.22 2.65
N PRO A 152 13.07 -6.76 3.90
CA PRO A 152 14.20 -6.56 4.81
C PRO A 152 15.42 -7.40 4.43
N ARG A 153 16.60 -6.87 4.81
CA ARG A 153 17.87 -7.60 4.81
C ARG A 153 17.74 -8.83 5.71
N THR A 154 17.68 -10.02 5.14
CA THR A 154 18.12 -11.22 5.84
C THR A 154 19.64 -11.29 5.68
N SER A 155 20.33 -10.76 6.68
CA SER A 155 21.70 -11.13 7.02
C SER A 155 21.66 -12.26 8.03
N ALA A 156 22.69 -13.11 8.01
CA ALA A 156 22.95 -14.31 8.81
C ALA A 156 22.16 -15.54 8.34
N ARG A 157 22.80 -16.67 8.01
CA ARG A 157 24.14 -17.17 8.34
C ARG A 157 24.60 -18.16 7.26
#